data_AF-A0A933SCE3-F1
#
_entry.id   AF-A0A933SCE3-F1
#
_cell.length_a   1.000
_cell.length_b   1.000
_cell.length_c   1.000
_cell.angle_alpha   90.00
_cell.angle_beta   90.00
_cell.angle_gamma   90.00
#
_symmetry.space_group_name_H-M   'P 1'
#
loop_
_entity.id
_entity.type
_entity.pdbx_description
1 polymer ?
#
loop_
_entity_poly.entity_id
_entity_poly.type
_entity_poly.pdbx_seq_one_letter_code
_entity_poly.pdbx_strand_id
1 'polypeptide(L)'
;MRNLVLWEHPVRLTPKDMRRLLSLVDQHPFTLHAKATGDWGPVKLSDFWTDEQLKASVFWRDIYRKLGTGRLIACAVFRGNRFGTINVSRPLDAPDFDERDRDMMRLLTPHFLQAHHAAERVSALRSETAIPASALGLTAREVEVGTWIARGRTNPEIAKILAMQPRTVEKHVERILLKLGVDNRTSAAMLLAGRVPMGSGFSSPTPPALVAEKRSRVRKPPKPETKRRNS
;
A
#
# COMPACT_ATOMS: atom_id res chain seq x y z
N MET A 1 13.84 -2.78 -5.61
CA MET A 1 12.54 -3.02 -6.29
C MET A 1 11.95 -1.69 -6.73
N ARG A 2 11.73 -1.51 -8.04
CA ARG A 2 11.16 -0.30 -8.65
C ARG A 2 9.63 -0.38 -8.56
N ASN A 3 9.04 0.26 -7.55
CA ASN A 3 7.57 0.37 -7.44
C ASN A 3 7.10 1.55 -8.30
N LEU A 4 6.70 1.28 -9.55
CA LEU A 4 5.88 2.20 -10.33
C LEU A 4 4.44 2.00 -9.86
N VAL A 5 3.87 2.98 -9.15
CA VAL A 5 2.46 2.97 -8.76
C VAL A 5 1.71 3.75 -9.84
N LEU A 6 1.01 3.01 -10.72
CA LEU A 6 0.08 3.58 -11.68
C LEU A 6 -1.22 3.87 -10.92
N TRP A 7 -1.48 5.12 -10.55
CA TRP A 7 -2.70 5.51 -9.84
C TRP A 7 -3.82 5.84 -10.86
N GLU A 8 -4.98 5.20 -10.71
CA GLU A 8 -6.26 5.40 -11.42
C GLU A 8 -6.21 5.65 -12.94
N HIS A 9 -5.81 4.63 -13.71
CA HIS A 9 -6.12 4.55 -15.13
C HIS A 9 -7.20 3.46 -15.36
N PRO A 10 -8.28 3.71 -16.13
CA PRO A 10 -9.37 2.74 -16.33
C PRO A 10 -8.87 1.42 -16.96
N VAL A 11 -7.81 1.51 -17.76
CA VAL A 11 -7.08 0.35 -18.30
C VAL A 11 -5.86 0.05 -17.44
N ARG A 12 -5.76 -1.19 -16.92
CA ARG A 12 -4.58 -1.67 -16.19
C ARG A 12 -3.60 -2.37 -17.11
N LEU A 13 -2.34 -1.94 -17.07
CA LEU A 13 -1.23 -2.67 -17.70
C LEU A 13 -1.05 -4.05 -17.06
N THR A 14 -0.81 -5.07 -17.88
CA THR A 14 -0.44 -6.39 -17.35
C THR A 14 0.94 -6.36 -16.70
N PRO A 15 1.31 -7.34 -15.85
CA PRO A 15 2.67 -7.44 -15.33
C PRO A 15 3.75 -7.52 -16.43
N LYS A 16 3.41 -8.10 -17.59
CA LYS A 16 4.29 -8.14 -18.77
C LYS A 16 4.49 -6.74 -19.35
N ASP A 17 3.41 -5.98 -19.53
CA ASP A 17 3.47 -4.61 -20.02
C ASP A 17 4.22 -3.69 -19.05
N MET A 18 4.04 -3.88 -17.73
CA MET A 18 4.77 -3.13 -16.71
C MET A 18 6.27 -3.39 -16.77
N ARG A 19 6.71 -4.65 -16.91
CA ARG A 19 8.13 -4.98 -17.13
C ARG A 19 8.64 -4.36 -18.42
N ARG A 20 7.84 -4.37 -19.47
CA ARG A 20 8.20 -3.73 -20.75
C ARG A 20 8.38 -2.23 -20.59
N LEU A 21 7.44 -1.53 -19.96
CA LEU A 21 7.55 -0.09 -19.66
C LEU A 21 8.82 0.20 -18.87
N LEU A 22 9.07 -0.53 -17.78
CA LEU A 22 10.26 -0.34 -16.95
C LEU A 22 11.58 -0.58 -17.71
N SER A 23 11.58 -1.48 -18.71
CA SER A 23 12.75 -1.70 -19.58
C SER A 23 13.00 -0.56 -20.58
N LEU A 24 11.98 0.26 -20.85
CA LEU A 24 12.05 1.39 -21.78
C LEU A 24 12.27 2.74 -21.09
N VAL A 25 12.16 2.83 -19.75
CA VAL A 25 12.23 4.11 -19.00
C VAL A 25 13.47 4.95 -19.34
N ASP A 26 14.63 4.31 -19.50
CA ASP A 26 15.89 5.02 -19.80
C ASP A 26 15.93 5.59 -21.22
N GLN A 27 15.08 5.09 -22.12
CA GLN A 27 14.94 5.55 -23.51
C GLN A 27 13.76 6.53 -23.66
N HIS A 28 13.02 6.81 -22.59
CA HIS A 28 11.88 7.69 -22.65
C HIS A 28 12.37 9.15 -22.86
N PRO A 29 11.74 9.93 -23.76
CA PRO A 29 12.24 11.24 -24.14
C PRO A 29 12.36 12.21 -22.96
N PHE A 30 11.43 12.17 -22.01
CA PHE A 30 11.58 12.91 -20.74
C PHE A 30 12.85 12.51 -19.97
N THR A 31 13.12 11.21 -19.81
CA THR A 31 14.31 10.73 -19.10
C THR A 31 15.58 11.16 -19.81
N LEU A 32 15.59 11.11 -21.15
CA LEU A 32 16.72 11.55 -21.96
C LEU A 32 16.94 13.06 -21.82
N HIS A 33 15.89 13.86 -21.96
CA HIS A 33 15.93 15.31 -21.77
C HIS A 33 16.44 15.68 -20.39
N ALA A 34 15.91 15.08 -19.33
CA ALA A 34 16.27 15.42 -17.97
C ALA A 34 17.71 15.01 -17.63
N LYS A 35 18.19 13.88 -18.17
CA LYS A 35 19.61 13.50 -18.06
C LYS A 35 20.53 14.46 -18.82
N ALA A 36 20.09 14.95 -19.98
CA ALA A 36 20.90 15.82 -20.84
C ALA A 36 20.98 17.26 -20.31
N THR A 37 19.88 17.79 -19.77
CA THR A 37 19.77 19.20 -19.35
C THR A 37 19.93 19.39 -17.85
N GLY A 38 19.71 18.34 -17.06
CA GLY A 38 19.54 18.45 -15.62
C GLY A 38 18.19 19.02 -15.19
N ASP A 39 17.30 19.36 -16.12
CA ASP A 39 15.95 19.84 -15.82
C ASP A 39 14.98 18.67 -15.63
N TRP A 40 14.46 18.56 -14.42
CA TRP A 40 13.50 17.54 -14.01
C TRP A 40 12.10 18.11 -13.75
N GLY A 41 11.86 19.35 -14.20
CA GLY A 41 10.58 20.01 -14.17
C GLY A 41 9.51 19.33 -15.05
N PRO A 42 8.27 19.86 -15.02
CA PRO A 42 7.19 19.30 -15.79
C PRO A 42 7.37 19.51 -17.29
N VAL A 43 7.28 18.42 -18.04
CA VAL A 43 7.35 18.40 -19.50
C VAL A 43 6.14 17.71 -20.11
N LYS A 44 5.76 18.16 -21.31
CA LYS A 44 4.75 17.50 -22.14
C LYS A 44 5.43 16.49 -23.05
N LEU A 45 4.73 15.41 -23.37
CA LEU A 45 5.24 14.44 -24.36
C LEU A 45 5.39 15.08 -25.75
N SER A 46 4.51 16.03 -26.07
CA SER A 46 4.53 16.85 -27.27
C SER A 46 5.69 17.85 -27.34
N ASP A 47 6.40 18.11 -26.23
CA ASP A 47 7.66 18.86 -26.26
C ASP A 47 8.75 18.08 -27.03
N PHE A 48 8.58 16.76 -27.20
CA PHE A 48 9.59 15.86 -27.80
C PHE A 48 9.15 15.19 -29.09
N TRP A 49 7.87 14.85 -29.21
CA TRP A 49 7.35 14.12 -30.37
C TRP A 49 6.09 14.75 -30.92
N THR A 50 6.03 14.88 -32.25
CA THR A 50 4.77 15.08 -32.95
C THR A 50 3.87 13.86 -32.82
N ASP A 51 2.58 13.99 -33.12
CA ASP A 51 1.64 12.86 -33.10
C ASP A 51 2.09 11.70 -34.00
N GLU A 52 2.72 12.01 -35.13
CA GLU A 52 3.28 11.00 -36.05
C GLU A 52 4.47 10.27 -35.42
N GLN A 53 5.42 11.01 -34.84
CA GLN A 53 6.59 10.44 -34.17
C GLN A 53 6.17 9.61 -32.94
N LEU A 54 5.19 10.08 -32.17
CA LEU A 54 4.60 9.32 -31.08
C LEU A 54 4.04 8.00 -31.59
N LYS A 55 3.19 8.02 -32.63
CA LYS A 55 2.58 6.81 -33.20
C LYS A 55 3.61 5.81 -33.75
N ALA A 56 4.72 6.30 -34.30
CA ALA A 56 5.81 5.48 -34.79
C ALA A 56 6.68 4.88 -33.65
N SER A 57 6.62 5.44 -32.44
CA SER A 57 7.46 5.04 -31.32
C SER A 57 7.15 3.64 -30.76
N VAL A 58 8.16 3.02 -30.13
CA VAL A 58 7.98 1.79 -29.35
C VAL A 58 7.04 2.00 -28.16
N PHE A 59 7.02 3.20 -27.58
CA PHE A 59 6.16 3.53 -26.45
C PHE A 59 4.68 3.51 -26.84
N TRP A 60 4.33 4.04 -28.01
CA TRP A 60 2.96 3.96 -28.51
C TRP A 60 2.52 2.52 -28.77
N ARG A 61 3.32 1.77 -29.53
CA ARG A 61 3.04 0.38 -29.91
C ARG A 61 2.83 -0.53 -28.70
N ASP A 62 3.74 -0.44 -27.73
CA ASP A 62 3.83 -1.38 -26.62
C ASP A 62 3.03 -0.93 -25.40
N ILE A 63 2.89 0.38 -25.16
CA ILE A 63 2.34 0.95 -23.92
C ILE A 63 1.17 1.91 -24.16
N TYR A 64 1.39 3.07 -24.76
CA TYR A 64 0.40 4.18 -24.74
C TYR A 64 -0.88 3.88 -25.50
N ARG A 65 -0.80 3.17 -26.63
CA ARG A 65 -1.99 2.72 -27.37
C ARG A 65 -2.88 1.81 -26.51
N LYS A 66 -2.28 0.92 -25.72
CA LYS A 66 -3.03 0.02 -24.82
C LYS A 66 -3.68 0.78 -23.67
N LEU A 67 -3.00 1.82 -23.18
CA LEU A 67 -3.54 2.75 -22.20
C LEU A 67 -4.58 3.71 -22.82
N GLY A 68 -4.75 3.78 -24.14
CA GLY A 68 -5.61 4.80 -24.74
C GLY A 68 -5.19 6.23 -24.40
N THR A 69 -3.91 6.45 -24.13
CA THR A 69 -3.36 7.77 -23.79
C THR A 69 -2.44 8.25 -24.90
N GLY A 70 -2.42 9.55 -25.17
CA GLY A 70 -1.54 10.13 -26.18
C GLY A 70 -1.07 11.54 -25.88
N ARG A 71 -1.77 12.23 -24.98
CA ARG A 71 -1.30 13.46 -24.37
C ARG A 71 -0.84 13.12 -22.96
N LEU A 72 0.33 13.60 -22.58
CA LEU A 72 0.89 13.32 -21.27
C LEU A 72 1.74 14.52 -20.83
N ILE A 73 1.52 14.97 -19.60
CA ILE A 73 2.41 15.88 -18.89
C ILE A 73 2.95 15.16 -17.65
N ALA A 74 4.27 15.24 -17.44
CA ALA A 74 4.95 14.52 -16.38
C ALA A 74 5.95 15.41 -15.65
N CYS A 75 6.04 15.24 -14.34
CA CYS A 75 7.11 15.80 -13.53
C CYS A 75 7.89 14.68 -12.83
N ALA A 76 9.19 14.90 -12.60
CA ALA A 76 9.99 13.96 -11.83
C ALA A 76 9.74 14.11 -10.34
N VAL A 77 9.91 12.99 -9.63
CA VAL A 77 9.85 12.90 -8.17
C VAL A 77 11.08 12.13 -7.71
N PHE A 78 11.83 12.69 -6.76
CA PHE A 78 13.08 12.12 -6.27
C PHE A 78 12.99 11.64 -4.83
N ARG A 79 13.71 10.56 -4.52
CA ARG A 79 13.95 10.08 -3.15
C ARG A 79 15.36 9.51 -3.06
N GLY A 80 16.29 10.26 -2.48
CA GLY A 80 17.70 9.87 -2.44
C GLY A 80 18.18 9.53 -3.85
N ASN A 81 18.65 8.29 -4.05
CA ASN A 81 19.11 7.81 -5.36
C ASN A 81 18.03 7.15 -6.24
N ARG A 82 16.74 7.35 -5.94
CA ARG A 82 15.62 6.83 -6.75
C ARG A 82 14.83 7.98 -7.35
N PHE A 83 14.50 7.85 -8.64
CA PHE A 83 13.59 8.77 -9.32
C PHE A 83 12.35 8.02 -9.82
N GLY A 84 11.23 8.74 -9.91
CA GLY A 84 9.99 8.30 -10.53
C GLY A 84 9.29 9.48 -11.19
N THR A 85 8.12 9.24 -11.79
CA THR A 85 7.32 10.31 -12.41
C THR A 85 5.89 10.28 -11.92
N ILE A 86 5.30 11.48 -11.81
CA ILE A 86 3.86 11.67 -11.72
C ILE A 86 3.41 12.13 -13.08
N ASN A 87 2.38 11.47 -13.62
CA ASN A 87 1.91 11.69 -14.98
C ASN A 87 0.42 12.02 -14.92
N VAL A 88 0.04 13.09 -15.60
CA VAL A 88 -1.35 13.37 -15.96
C VAL A 88 -1.48 13.11 -17.45
N SER A 89 -2.50 12.36 -17.85
CA SER A 89 -2.60 11.89 -19.22
C SER A 89 -4.03 11.90 -19.72
N ARG A 90 -4.19 12.02 -21.03
CA ARG A 90 -5.49 11.97 -21.71
C ARG A 90 -5.36 11.36 -23.12
N PRO A 91 -6.49 10.98 -23.74
CA PRO A 91 -6.51 10.43 -25.10
C PRO A 91 -5.84 11.34 -26.14
N LEU A 92 -5.34 10.76 -27.22
CA LEU A 92 -4.58 11.50 -28.25
C LEU A 92 -5.45 12.50 -29.02
N ASP A 93 -6.73 12.20 -29.19
CA ASP A 93 -7.74 13.05 -29.85
C ASP A 93 -8.21 14.22 -28.98
N ALA A 94 -7.89 14.21 -27.68
CA ALA A 94 -8.09 15.38 -26.83
C ALA A 94 -7.10 16.50 -27.20
N PRO A 95 -7.41 17.77 -26.84
CA PRO A 95 -6.48 18.91 -26.97
C PRO A 95 -5.12 18.60 -26.36
N ASP A 96 -4.07 19.37 -26.66
CA ASP A 96 -2.78 19.20 -25.99
C ASP A 96 -2.65 20.09 -24.74
N PHE A 97 -1.67 19.80 -23.86
CA PHE A 97 -1.55 20.46 -22.56
C PHE A 97 -0.98 21.85 -22.85
N ASP A 98 -1.55 22.86 -22.24
CA ASP A 98 -1.09 24.23 -22.44
C ASP A 98 -0.04 24.61 -21.38
N GLU A 99 0.45 25.85 -21.45
CA GLU A 99 1.43 26.33 -20.47
C GLU A 99 0.81 26.59 -19.10
N ARG A 100 -0.51 26.82 -19.03
CA ARG A 100 -1.22 26.92 -17.74
C ARG A 100 -1.23 25.57 -17.03
N ASP A 101 -1.44 24.47 -17.75
CA ASP A 101 -1.33 23.10 -17.24
C ASP A 101 0.09 22.83 -16.70
N ARG A 102 1.13 23.30 -17.42
CA ARG A 102 2.52 23.17 -16.99
C ARG A 102 2.80 23.95 -15.72
N ASP A 103 2.34 25.19 -15.62
CA ASP A 103 2.53 26.02 -14.44
C ASP A 103 1.77 25.47 -13.23
N MET A 104 0.57 24.93 -13.43
CA MET A 104 -0.13 24.17 -12.39
C MET A 104 0.68 22.96 -11.93
N MET A 105 1.24 22.18 -12.85
CA MET A 105 2.10 21.06 -12.50
C MET A 105 3.35 21.51 -11.74
N ARG A 106 3.97 22.64 -12.11
CA ARG A 106 5.10 23.23 -11.37
C ARG A 106 4.72 23.56 -9.93
N LEU A 107 3.58 24.22 -9.74
CA LEU A 107 3.07 24.59 -8.42
C LEU A 107 2.72 23.37 -7.56
N LEU A 108 2.18 22.30 -8.16
CA LEU A 108 1.77 21.10 -7.43
C LEU A 108 2.92 20.14 -7.14
N THR A 109 4.02 20.19 -7.90
CA THR A 109 5.15 19.27 -7.77
C THR A 109 5.69 19.15 -6.33
N PRO A 110 5.93 20.24 -5.57
CA PRO A 110 6.38 20.15 -4.18
C PRO A 110 5.38 19.43 -3.27
N HIS A 111 4.08 19.63 -3.49
CA HIS A 111 3.02 19.00 -2.71
C HIS A 111 2.88 17.52 -3.01
N PHE A 112 3.05 17.14 -4.28
CA PHE A 112 3.10 15.72 -4.65
C PHE A 112 4.28 15.00 -4.02
N LEU A 113 5.45 15.63 -4.01
CA LEU A 113 6.63 15.09 -3.34
C LEU A 113 6.39 14.91 -1.82
N GLN A 114 5.79 15.91 -1.18
CA GLN A 114 5.42 15.85 0.24
C GLN A 114 4.42 14.74 0.53
N ALA A 115 3.35 14.62 -0.26
CA ALA A 115 2.35 13.57 -0.12
C ALA A 115 2.96 12.18 -0.33
N HIS A 116 3.85 12.01 -1.31
CA HIS A 116 4.58 10.77 -1.53
C HIS A 116 5.46 10.40 -0.32
N HIS A 117 6.21 11.37 0.23
CA HIS A 117 7.00 11.14 1.44
C HIS A 117 6.14 10.77 2.65
N ALA A 118 5.00 11.41 2.84
CA ALA A 118 4.07 11.10 3.94
C ALA A 118 3.50 9.68 3.80
N ALA A 119 3.06 9.29 2.60
CA ALA A 119 2.54 7.94 2.33
C ALA A 119 3.61 6.86 2.60
N GLU A 120 4.85 7.10 2.19
CA GLU A 120 5.96 6.18 2.45
C GLU A 120 6.32 6.08 3.92
N ARG A 121 6.32 7.21 4.67
CA ARG A 121 6.53 7.18 6.13
C ARG A 121 5.46 6.34 6.83
N VAL A 122 4.20 6.50 6.43
CA VAL A 122 3.09 5.68 6.95
C VAL A 122 3.29 4.21 6.57
N SER A 123 3.74 3.91 5.35
CA SER A 123 4.02 2.53 4.93
C SER A 123 5.19 1.90 5.69
N ALA A 124 6.25 2.66 5.95
CA ALA A 124 7.42 2.20 6.71
C ALA A 124 7.05 1.91 8.17
N LEU A 125 6.34 2.83 8.82
CA LEU A 125 5.80 2.62 10.17
C LEU A 125 4.90 1.37 10.21
N ARG A 126 4.01 1.20 9.22
CA ARG A 126 3.18 -0.01 9.11
C ARG A 126 4.01 -1.28 8.98
N SER A 127 5.09 -1.27 8.19
CA SER A 127 5.97 -2.44 8.03
C SER A 127 6.80 -2.75 9.28
N GLU A 128 7.23 -1.74 10.04
CA GLU A 128 7.93 -1.92 11.31
C GLU A 128 6.98 -2.44 12.41
N THR A 129 5.71 -2.03 12.39
CA THR A 129 4.67 -2.54 13.29
C THR A 129 4.06 -3.87 12.84
N ALA A 130 4.37 -4.34 11.62
CA ALA A 130 3.83 -5.59 11.11
C ALA A 130 4.55 -6.77 11.77
N ILE A 131 3.88 -7.40 12.73
CA ILE A 131 4.38 -8.62 13.35
C ILE A 131 4.39 -9.72 12.28
N PRO A 132 5.55 -10.32 11.95
CA PRO A 132 5.61 -11.43 11.00
C PRO A 132 4.65 -12.54 11.43
N ALA A 133 3.89 -13.10 10.49
CA ALA A 133 2.90 -14.14 10.81
C ALA A 133 3.52 -15.37 11.52
N SER A 134 4.81 -15.65 11.29
CA SER A 134 5.59 -16.65 12.01
C SER A 134 5.84 -16.30 13.48
N ALA A 135 6.03 -15.02 13.80
CA ALA A 135 6.15 -14.52 15.18
C ALA A 135 4.82 -14.58 15.96
N LEU A 136 3.69 -14.77 15.26
CA LEU A 136 2.36 -14.99 15.83
C LEU A 136 2.05 -16.49 16.08
N GLY A 137 3.06 -17.37 16.02
CA GLY A 137 2.90 -18.80 16.27
C GLY A 137 2.15 -19.56 15.17
N LEU A 138 1.93 -18.94 14.00
CA LEU A 138 1.29 -19.59 12.87
C LEU A 138 2.25 -20.56 12.17
N THR A 139 1.73 -21.72 11.80
CA THR A 139 2.43 -22.68 10.93
C THR A 139 2.52 -22.14 9.51
N ALA A 140 3.44 -22.67 8.69
CA ALA A 140 3.57 -22.27 7.28
C ALA A 140 2.23 -22.29 6.53
N ARG A 141 1.41 -23.33 6.74
CA ARG A 141 0.10 -23.42 6.08
C ARG A 141 -0.92 -22.42 6.60
N GLU A 142 -0.89 -22.11 7.89
CA GLU A 142 -1.72 -21.05 8.48
C GLU A 142 -1.28 -19.66 8.02
N VAL A 143 0.01 -19.42 7.78
CA VAL A 143 0.51 -18.19 7.17
C VAL A 143 -0.04 -18.03 5.74
N GLU A 144 -0.03 -19.10 4.94
CA GLU A 144 -0.59 -19.07 3.59
C GLU A 144 -2.09 -18.77 3.59
N VAL A 145 -2.87 -19.45 4.45
CA VAL A 145 -4.30 -19.17 4.62
C VAL A 145 -4.52 -17.74 5.12
N GLY A 146 -3.79 -17.31 6.16
CA GLY A 146 -3.86 -15.98 6.76
C GLY A 146 -3.55 -14.85 5.78
N THR A 147 -2.61 -15.07 4.86
CA THR A 147 -2.30 -14.12 3.78
C THR A 147 -3.52 -13.83 2.91
N TRP A 148 -4.33 -14.84 2.61
CA TRP A 148 -5.53 -14.66 1.80
C TRP A 148 -6.72 -14.11 2.62
N ILE A 149 -6.78 -14.39 3.92
CA ILE A 149 -7.72 -13.73 4.86
C ILE A 149 -7.45 -12.22 4.87
N ALA A 150 -6.19 -11.79 5.01
CA ALA A 150 -5.79 -10.38 5.00
C ALA A 150 -6.14 -9.67 3.68
N ARG A 151 -6.23 -10.44 2.57
CA ARG A 151 -6.65 -9.97 1.24
C ARG A 151 -8.17 -10.01 1.04
N GLY A 152 -8.95 -10.36 2.05
CA GLY A 152 -10.42 -10.37 2.01
C GLY A 152 -11.04 -11.53 1.26
N ARG A 153 -10.29 -12.62 0.99
CA ARG A 153 -10.83 -13.80 0.30
C ARG A 153 -11.72 -14.60 1.23
N THR A 154 -12.74 -15.25 0.70
CA THR A 154 -13.66 -16.17 1.39
C THR A 154 -13.05 -17.59 1.48
N ASN A 155 -13.55 -18.43 2.40
CA ASN A 155 -13.03 -19.80 2.55
C ASN A 155 -13.10 -20.63 1.24
N PRO A 156 -14.19 -20.59 0.45
CA PRO A 156 -14.24 -21.28 -0.84
C PRO A 156 -13.22 -20.76 -1.86
N GLU A 157 -12.96 -19.45 -1.89
CA GLU A 157 -11.93 -18.88 -2.77
C GLU A 157 -10.53 -19.32 -2.34
N ILE A 158 -10.23 -19.27 -1.05
CA ILE A 158 -8.95 -19.72 -0.50
C ILE A 158 -8.75 -21.22 -0.79
N ALA A 159 -9.80 -22.02 -0.64
CA ALA A 159 -9.78 -23.45 -0.93
C ALA A 159 -9.39 -23.71 -2.39
N LYS A 160 -9.98 -22.96 -3.33
CA LYS A 160 -9.61 -23.03 -4.76
C LYS A 160 -8.15 -22.59 -4.99
N ILE A 161 -7.74 -21.47 -4.40
CA ILE A 161 -6.39 -20.91 -4.58
C ILE A 161 -5.30 -21.86 -4.06
N LEU A 162 -5.54 -22.49 -2.91
CA LEU A 162 -4.56 -23.34 -2.23
C LEU A 162 -4.73 -24.83 -2.52
N ALA A 163 -5.62 -25.19 -3.45
CA ALA A 163 -5.98 -26.58 -3.78
C ALA A 163 -6.34 -27.40 -2.53
N MET A 164 -7.24 -26.87 -1.69
CA MET A 164 -7.72 -27.48 -0.46
C MET A 164 -9.24 -27.68 -0.49
N GLN A 165 -9.76 -28.54 0.39
CA GLN A 165 -11.18 -28.56 0.67
C GLN A 165 -11.60 -27.33 1.51
N PRO A 166 -12.78 -26.74 1.26
CA PRO A 166 -13.30 -25.62 2.05
C PRO A 166 -13.33 -25.88 3.57
N ARG A 167 -13.70 -27.10 3.98
CA ARG A 167 -13.67 -27.53 5.39
C ARG A 167 -12.27 -27.50 6.01
N THR A 168 -11.22 -27.77 5.22
CA THR A 168 -9.85 -27.70 5.71
C THR A 168 -9.42 -26.26 5.92
N VAL A 169 -9.83 -25.36 5.02
CA VAL A 169 -9.60 -23.91 5.17
C VAL A 169 -10.30 -23.39 6.42
N GLU A 170 -11.55 -23.80 6.65
CA GLU A 170 -12.31 -23.44 7.85
C GLU A 170 -11.58 -23.82 9.14
N LYS A 171 -11.06 -25.05 9.23
CA LYS A 171 -10.22 -25.49 10.35
C LYS A 171 -8.93 -24.67 10.51
N HIS A 172 -8.28 -24.27 9.41
CA HIS A 172 -7.13 -23.38 9.51
C HIS A 172 -7.52 -21.98 10.01
N VAL A 173 -8.66 -21.45 9.57
CA VAL A 173 -9.18 -20.16 10.04
C VAL A 173 -9.45 -20.21 11.53
N GLU A 174 -10.13 -21.24 12.03
CA GLU A 174 -10.37 -21.43 13.48
C GLU A 174 -9.06 -21.43 14.29
N ARG A 175 -8.05 -22.17 13.84
CA ARG A 175 -6.73 -22.20 14.50
C ARG A 175 -6.02 -20.85 14.43
N ILE A 176 -6.13 -20.13 13.32
CA ILE A 176 -5.58 -18.78 13.18
C ILE A 176 -6.26 -17.83 14.16
N LEU A 177 -7.60 -17.83 14.26
CA LEU A 177 -8.33 -17.00 15.22
C LEU A 177 -7.86 -17.25 16.65
N LEU A 178 -7.75 -18.53 17.04
CA LEU A 178 -7.26 -18.92 18.36
C LEU A 178 -5.82 -18.46 18.62
N LYS A 179 -4.90 -18.67 17.66
CA LYS A 179 -3.49 -18.27 17.81
C LYS A 179 -3.30 -16.76 17.84
N LEU A 180 -4.15 -16.02 17.14
CA LEU A 180 -4.15 -14.56 17.11
C LEU A 180 -4.92 -13.94 18.29
N GLY A 181 -5.66 -14.74 19.07
CA GLY A 181 -6.45 -14.27 20.20
C GLY A 181 -7.60 -13.34 19.80
N VAL A 182 -8.23 -13.59 18.65
CA VAL A 182 -9.34 -12.77 18.14
C VAL A 182 -10.57 -13.60 17.82
N ASP A 183 -11.75 -13.01 18.03
CA ASP A 183 -13.02 -13.73 17.96
C ASP A 183 -13.64 -13.78 16.56
N ASN A 184 -13.13 -12.97 15.63
CA ASN A 184 -13.72 -12.89 14.29
C ASN A 184 -12.68 -12.71 13.17
N ARG A 185 -13.08 -13.15 11.98
CA ARG A 185 -12.28 -13.10 10.75
C ARG A 185 -11.82 -11.69 10.41
N THR A 186 -12.63 -10.68 10.65
CA THR A 186 -12.33 -9.28 10.32
C THR A 186 -11.18 -8.77 11.17
N SER A 187 -11.21 -9.01 12.49
CA SER A 187 -10.13 -8.69 13.42
C SER A 187 -8.84 -9.43 13.06
N ALA A 188 -8.93 -10.72 12.72
CA ALA A 188 -7.76 -11.46 12.20
C ALA A 188 -7.24 -10.89 10.89
N ALA A 189 -8.10 -10.52 9.95
CA ALA A 189 -7.71 -9.89 8.70
C ALA A 189 -7.00 -8.56 8.92
N MET A 190 -7.47 -7.74 9.88
CA MET A 190 -6.85 -6.47 10.24
C MET A 190 -5.45 -6.68 10.84
N LEU A 191 -5.30 -7.62 11.78
CA LEU A 191 -4.00 -7.97 12.37
C LEU A 191 -3.03 -8.50 11.32
N LEU A 192 -3.46 -9.47 10.51
CA LEU A 192 -2.64 -10.08 9.46
C LEU A 192 -2.29 -9.10 8.33
N ALA A 193 -3.10 -8.06 8.11
CA ALA A 193 -2.82 -6.99 7.16
C ALA A 193 -1.93 -5.87 7.74
N GLY A 194 -1.52 -5.95 9.02
CA GLY A 194 -0.78 -4.88 9.69
C GLY A 194 -1.60 -3.59 9.86
N ARG A 195 -2.93 -3.71 9.96
CA ARG A 195 -3.88 -2.60 10.07
C ARG A 195 -4.49 -2.52 11.47
N VAL A 196 -3.65 -2.51 12.52
CA VAL A 196 -4.16 -2.21 13.86
C VAL A 196 -4.55 -0.72 13.88
N PRO A 197 -5.82 -0.38 14.13
CA PRO A 197 -6.16 0.98 14.54
C PRO A 197 -5.59 1.15 15.95
N MET A 198 -4.51 1.91 16.08
CA MET A 198 -4.11 2.45 17.38
C MET A 198 -5.21 3.44 17.80
N GLY A 199 -6.23 2.93 18.49
CA GLY A 199 -7.37 3.71 18.95
C GLY A 199 -8.52 2.84 19.43
N SER A 200 -8.76 2.89 20.74
CA SER A 200 -9.90 2.36 21.51
C SER A 200 -9.93 0.85 21.85
N GLY A 201 -9.47 0.54 23.07
CA GLY A 201 -10.40 0.00 24.08
C GLY A 201 -10.64 -1.51 24.15
N PHE A 202 -9.65 -2.38 23.94
CA PHE A 202 -9.77 -3.78 24.35
C PHE A 202 -8.59 -4.20 25.22
N SER A 203 -8.91 -4.58 26.46
CA SER A 203 -8.01 -5.17 27.45
C SER A 203 -7.35 -6.42 26.88
N SER A 204 -6.01 -6.44 26.84
CA SER A 204 -5.25 -7.62 26.46
C SER A 204 -5.55 -8.79 27.42
N PRO A 205 -5.82 -10.01 26.93
CA PRO A 205 -5.76 -11.18 27.79
C PRO A 205 -4.29 -11.43 28.17
N THR A 206 -4.02 -11.44 29.47
CA THR A 206 -2.71 -11.78 30.03
C THR A 206 -2.32 -13.22 29.63
N PRO A 207 -1.14 -13.45 29.03
CA PRO A 207 -0.67 -14.81 28.74
C PRO A 207 -0.47 -15.63 30.04
N PRO A 208 -0.89 -16.90 30.08
CA PRO A 208 -0.78 -17.73 31.27
C PRO A 208 0.64 -18.28 31.42
N ALA A 209 1.59 -17.44 31.86
CA ALA A 209 2.87 -17.88 32.43
C ALA A 209 3.64 -16.67 32.99
N LEU A 210 3.18 -16.06 34.09
CA LEU A 210 3.99 -15.21 34.99
C LEU A 210 3.12 -14.73 36.19
N VAL A 211 2.52 -15.66 36.92
CA VAL A 211 1.96 -15.38 38.27
C VAL A 211 2.42 -16.47 39.23
N ALA A 212 3.73 -16.61 39.34
CA ALA A 212 4.37 -17.37 40.40
C ALA A 212 5.44 -16.49 41.06
N GLU A 213 5.04 -15.32 41.58
CA GLU A 213 5.76 -14.58 42.64
C GLU A 213 5.06 -13.23 42.88
N LYS A 214 4.05 -13.23 43.75
CA LYS A 214 3.63 -12.09 44.61
C LYS A 214 2.36 -12.47 45.39
N ARG A 215 2.43 -13.58 46.13
CA ARG A 215 1.54 -13.83 47.27
C ARG A 215 2.35 -13.69 48.56
N SER A 216 2.75 -12.47 48.88
CA SER A 216 2.98 -12.08 50.28
C SER A 216 3.04 -10.56 50.38
N ARG A 217 2.34 -10.01 51.38
CA ARG A 217 2.22 -8.58 51.75
C ARG A 217 1.27 -7.84 50.79
N VAL A 218 0.11 -7.31 51.20
CA VAL A 218 -0.14 -6.42 52.35
C VAL A 218 -1.62 -6.53 52.78
N ARG A 219 -1.85 -6.44 54.10
CA ARG A 219 -3.15 -6.50 54.81
C ARG A 219 -4.08 -5.33 54.45
N LYS A 220 -5.40 -5.56 54.42
CA LYS A 220 -6.45 -4.53 54.33
C LYS A 220 -6.58 -3.72 55.64
N PRO A 221 -6.72 -2.37 55.60
CA PRO A 221 -7.29 -1.59 56.70
C PRO A 221 -8.83 -1.45 56.57
N PRO A 222 -9.55 -1.10 57.66
CA PRO A 222 -11.01 -1.22 57.75
C PRO A 222 -11.77 0.00 57.20
N LYS A 223 -13.03 -0.20 56.83
CA LYS A 223 -13.95 0.84 56.31
C LYS A 223 -14.42 1.81 57.41
N PRO A 224 -14.62 3.11 57.12
CA PRO A 224 -15.27 4.02 58.05
C PRO A 224 -16.80 3.97 57.91
N GLU A 225 -17.48 4.01 59.07
CA GLU A 225 -18.93 4.04 59.25
C GLU A 225 -19.54 5.37 58.78
N THR A 226 -20.69 5.28 58.12
CA THR A 226 -21.51 6.43 57.73
C THR A 226 -22.45 6.79 58.87
N LYS A 227 -22.18 7.86 59.63
CA LYS A 227 -23.16 8.46 60.54
C LYS A 227 -23.90 9.61 59.84
N ARG A 228 -25.20 9.39 59.59
CA ARG A 228 -26.19 10.47 59.42
C ARG A 228 -26.48 11.10 60.79
N ARG A 229 -26.54 12.43 60.86
CA ARG A 229 -27.38 13.28 61.74
C ARG A 229 -27.10 14.74 61.38
N ASN A 230 -28.07 15.45 60.78
CA ASN A 230 -29.02 16.37 61.41
C ASN A 230 -28.33 17.55 62.13
N SER A 231 -28.23 18.70 61.46
CA SER A 231 -29.13 19.87 61.60
C SER A 231 -28.68 20.96 60.63
#